data_AF-A0A2A4QKG5-F1
#
_entry.id   AF-A0A2A4QKG5-F1
#
_cell.length_a   1.000
_cell.length_b   1.000
_cell.length_c   1.000
_cell.angle_alpha   90.00
_cell.angle_beta   90.00
_cell.angle_gamma   90.00
#
_symmetry.space_group_name_H-M   'P 1'
#
loop_
_entity.id
_entity.type
_entity.pdbx_description
1 polymer ?
#
loop_
_entity_poly.entity_id
_entity_poly.type
_entity_poly.pdbx_seq_one_letter_code
_entity_poly.pdbx_strand_id
1 'polypeptide(L)'
;MFDLTKLGGIVYVGRPNGEAARKHFKVSKIDSDKAYPVDVIFPEKARTLTSSFFLGMFGNSVRAAGSRDEFFERFHFNANAQIIGEIELGIKEALMAC
;
A
#
# COMPACT_ATOMS: atom_id res chain seq x y z
N MET A 1 12.19 -2.16 2.00
CA MET A 1 12.13 -0.85 1.31
C MET A 1 11.61 -1.03 -0.11
N PHE A 2 10.48 -0.40 -0.40
CA PHE A 2 9.83 -0.33 -1.70
C PHE A 2 9.92 1.11 -2.21
N ASP A 3 10.64 1.28 -3.30
CA ASP A 3 10.86 2.59 -3.90
C ASP A 3 9.93 2.74 -5.11
N LEU A 4 8.74 3.35 -4.91
CA LEU A 4 7.81 3.66 -6.01
C LEU A 4 8.25 4.92 -6.77
N THR A 5 9.20 5.68 -6.25
CA THR A 5 9.83 6.84 -6.90
C THR A 5 10.43 6.49 -8.25
N LYS A 6 10.95 5.28 -8.44
CA LYS A 6 11.47 4.79 -9.74
C LYS A 6 10.41 4.47 -10.78
N LEU A 7 9.14 4.27 -10.40
CA LEU A 7 8.06 3.97 -11.34
C LEU A 7 7.50 5.23 -12.02
N GLY A 8 7.81 6.44 -11.52
CA GLY A 8 7.43 7.71 -12.16
C GLY A 8 5.92 7.95 -12.31
N GLY A 9 5.08 7.08 -11.74
CA GLY A 9 3.64 7.14 -11.83
C GLY A 9 3.09 8.31 -11.02
N ILE A 10 2.51 9.30 -11.70
CA ILE A 10 1.85 10.45 -11.08
C ILE A 10 0.47 10.05 -10.51
N VAL A 11 -0.12 8.98 -11.03
CA VAL A 11 -1.47 8.53 -10.71
C VAL A 11 -1.47 7.01 -10.51
N TYR A 12 -1.88 6.55 -9.34
CA TYR A 12 -2.03 5.14 -8.98
C TYR A 12 -3.51 4.78 -8.91
N VAL A 13 -4.06 4.40 -10.07
CA VAL A 13 -5.49 4.07 -10.23
C VAL A 13 -5.69 2.65 -10.71
N GLY A 14 -6.69 1.98 -10.14
CA GLY A 14 -7.17 0.68 -10.58
C GLY A 14 -6.55 -0.53 -9.87
N ARG A 15 -7.41 -1.53 -9.62
CA ARG A 15 -7.06 -2.86 -9.10
C ARG A 15 -5.88 -3.53 -9.84
N PRO A 16 -5.81 -3.54 -11.19
CA PRO A 16 -4.73 -4.23 -11.89
C PRO A 16 -3.36 -3.62 -11.62
N ASN A 17 -3.28 -2.30 -11.41
CA ASN A 17 -2.04 -1.63 -11.03
C ASN A 17 -1.64 -1.99 -9.59
N GLY A 18 -2.61 -2.14 -8.68
CA GLY A 18 -2.36 -2.60 -7.31
C GLY A 18 -1.85 -4.04 -7.27
N GLU A 19 -2.46 -4.93 -8.06
CA GLU A 19 -2.00 -6.32 -8.22
C GLU A 19 -0.62 -6.41 -8.89
N ALA A 20 -0.37 -5.56 -9.90
CA ALA A 20 0.93 -5.45 -10.54
C ALA A 20 1.99 -5.00 -9.54
N ALA A 21 1.71 -3.97 -8.73
CA ALA A 21 2.60 -3.53 -7.66
C ALA A 21 2.83 -4.67 -6.66
N ARG A 22 1.79 -5.40 -6.23
CA ARG A 22 1.93 -6.56 -5.34
C ARG A 22 2.87 -7.63 -5.89
N LYS A 23 2.79 -7.93 -7.19
CA LYS A 23 3.70 -8.86 -7.89
C LYS A 23 5.10 -8.30 -8.04
N HIS A 24 5.23 -7.03 -8.44
CA HIS A 24 6.51 -6.34 -8.62
C HIS A 24 7.30 -6.28 -7.31
N PHE A 25 6.63 -5.92 -6.22
CA PHE A 25 7.20 -5.83 -4.89
C PHE A 25 7.30 -7.18 -4.17
N LYS A 26 6.80 -8.26 -4.80
CA LYS A 26 6.77 -9.62 -4.25
C LYS A 26 6.30 -9.63 -2.80
N VAL A 27 5.23 -8.89 -2.49
CA VAL A 27 4.69 -8.73 -1.13
C VAL A 27 4.40 -10.09 -0.48
N SER A 28 3.95 -11.07 -1.28
CA SER A 28 3.76 -12.47 -0.83
C SER A 28 5.01 -13.13 -0.26
N LYS A 29 6.19 -12.75 -0.76
CA LYS A 29 7.47 -13.28 -0.31
C LYS A 29 7.89 -12.64 1.02
N ILE A 30 7.60 -11.37 1.21
CA ILE A 30 7.86 -10.64 2.47
C ILE A 30 6.94 -11.13 3.59
N ASP A 31 5.68 -11.38 3.27
CA ASP A 31 4.70 -11.98 4.18
C ASP A 31 5.16 -13.36 4.66
N SER A 32 5.74 -14.16 3.75
CA SER A 32 6.32 -15.48 4.07
C SER A 32 7.61 -15.39 4.89
N ASP A 33 8.46 -14.38 4.63
CA ASP A 33 9.74 -14.19 5.31
C ASP A 33 9.61 -13.45 6.66
N LYS A 34 8.42 -12.91 6.97
CA LYS A 34 8.15 -12.03 8.11
C LYS A 34 9.12 -10.84 8.22
N ALA A 35 9.63 -10.36 7.09
CA ALA A 35 10.57 -9.25 7.02
C ALA A 35 9.83 -7.90 7.14
N TYR A 36 9.22 -7.67 8.31
CA TYR A 36 8.66 -6.39 8.73
C TYR A 36 9.66 -5.68 9.66
N PRO A 37 9.70 -4.32 9.68
CA PRO A 37 8.85 -3.39 8.95
C PRO A 37 9.27 -3.19 7.49
N VAL A 38 8.30 -2.86 6.64
CA VAL A 38 8.49 -2.59 5.22
C VAL A 38 8.26 -1.12 4.93
N ASP A 39 9.33 -0.38 4.65
CA ASP A 39 9.19 1.00 4.18
C ASP A 39 8.67 1.05 2.74
N VAL A 40 7.56 1.76 2.55
CA VAL A 40 6.92 2.06 1.27
C VAL A 40 7.09 3.54 0.98
N ILE A 41 7.95 3.87 0.02
CA ILE A 41 8.25 5.25 -0.36
C ILE A 41 7.49 5.58 -1.63
N PHE A 42 6.55 6.51 -1.51
CA PHE A 42 5.83 7.06 -2.63
C PHE A 42 6.52 8.33 -3.14
N PRO A 43 6.57 8.55 -4.47
CA PRO A 43 7.06 9.82 -4.99
C PRO A 43 6.19 10.97 -4.48
N GLU A 44 6.81 12.07 -4.05
CA GLU A 44 6.08 13.31 -3.68
C GLU A 44 5.24 13.87 -4.84
N LYS A 45 5.57 13.47 -6.08
CA LYS A 45 4.81 13.77 -7.29
C LYS A 45 3.57 12.91 -7.49
N ALA A 46 3.37 11.86 -6.68
CA ALA A 46 2.14 11.08 -6.70
C ALA A 46 0.98 12.00 -6.30
N ARG A 47 0.08 12.30 -7.25
CA ARG A 47 -1.05 13.20 -7.04
C ARG A 47 -2.32 12.49 -6.59
N THR A 48 -2.50 11.24 -6.98
CA THR A 48 -3.76 10.54 -6.74
C THR A 48 -3.53 9.04 -6.57
N LEU A 49 -4.05 8.50 -5.48
CA LEU A 49 -4.09 7.08 -5.16
C LEU A 49 -5.55 6.75 -4.84
N THR A 50 -6.10 5.72 -5.49
CA THR A 50 -7.49 5.30 -5.24
C THR A 50 -7.55 4.14 -4.26
N SER A 51 -8.60 4.08 -3.43
CA SER A 51 -8.87 2.95 -2.54
C SER A 51 -8.83 1.61 -3.28
N SER A 52 -9.30 1.56 -4.54
CA SER A 52 -9.27 0.34 -5.35
C SER A 52 -7.85 -0.14 -5.67
N PHE A 53 -6.91 0.79 -5.91
CA PHE A 53 -5.49 0.46 -6.09
C PHE A 53 -4.90 -0.04 -4.76
N PHE A 54 -5.19 0.66 -3.67
CA PHE A 54 -4.74 0.29 -2.33
C PHE A 54 -5.23 -1.11 -1.92
N LEU A 55 -6.51 -1.40 -2.13
CA LEU A 55 -7.12 -2.70 -1.88
C LEU A 55 -6.46 -3.82 -2.70
N GLY A 56 -6.11 -3.55 -3.96
CA GLY A 56 -5.40 -4.51 -4.82
C GLY A 56 -3.98 -4.80 -4.35
N MET A 57 -3.27 -3.78 -3.87
CA MET A 57 -1.88 -3.90 -3.45
C MET A 57 -1.73 -4.43 -2.02
N PHE A 58 -2.41 -3.78 -1.08
CA PHE A 58 -2.27 -3.95 0.38
C PHE A 58 -3.50 -4.56 1.05
N GLY A 59 -4.63 -4.73 0.36
CA GLY A 59 -5.85 -5.26 1.00
C GLY A 59 -5.63 -6.61 1.69
N ASN A 60 -4.76 -7.47 1.13
CA ASN A 60 -4.42 -8.73 1.79
C ASN A 60 -3.53 -8.54 3.02
N SER A 61 -2.59 -7.60 2.97
CA SER A 61 -1.70 -7.26 4.10
C SER A 61 -2.44 -6.57 5.24
N VAL A 62 -3.40 -5.69 4.92
CA VAL A 62 -4.27 -5.04 5.91
C VAL A 62 -5.16 -6.09 6.59
N ARG A 63 -5.74 -7.02 5.83
CA ARG A 63 -6.51 -8.14 6.40
C ARG A 63 -5.64 -9.05 7.27
N ALA A 64 -4.40 -9.31 6.86
CA ALA A 64 -3.45 -10.10 7.65
C ALA A 64 -2.94 -9.37 8.92
N ALA A 65 -2.90 -8.04 8.90
CA ALA A 65 -2.60 -7.21 10.07
C ALA A 65 -3.82 -7.05 10.99
N GLY A 66 -5.05 -7.11 10.45
CA GLY A 66 -6.30 -7.04 11.19
C GLY A 66 -6.63 -5.66 11.79
N SER A 67 -5.66 -4.75 11.87
CA SER A 67 -5.82 -3.40 12.41
C SER A 67 -5.00 -2.37 11.65
N ARG A 68 -5.45 -1.11 11.66
CA ARG A 68 -4.71 0.01 11.04
C ARG A 68 -3.34 0.22 11.71
N ASP A 69 -3.29 0.15 13.03
CA ASP A 69 -2.08 0.43 13.81
C ASP A 69 -1.02 -0.64 13.51
N GLU A 70 -1.41 -1.91 13.56
CA GLU A 70 -0.53 -3.01 13.21
C GLU A 70 -0.10 -2.99 11.74
N PHE A 71 -0.94 -2.44 10.85
CA PHE A 71 -0.56 -2.22 9.46
C PHE A 71 0.49 -1.11 9.33
N PHE A 72 0.35 0.00 10.05
CA PHE A 72 1.36 1.08 10.07
C PHE A 72 2.66 0.64 10.75
N GLU A 73 2.61 -0.23 11.77
CA GLU A 73 3.81 -0.81 12.38
C GLU A 73 4.54 -1.77 11.43
N ARG A 74 3.79 -2.51 10.62
CA ARG A 74 4.37 -3.44 9.62
C ARG A 74 4.78 -2.73 8.33
N PHE A 75 4.13 -1.63 7.96
CA PHE A 75 4.36 -0.89 6.72
C PHE A 75 4.49 0.61 7.00
N HIS A 76 5.71 1.12 6.83
CA HIS A 76 5.98 2.55 6.94
C HIS A 76 5.71 3.26 5.62
N PHE A 77 4.66 4.08 5.57
CA PHE A 77 4.31 4.86 4.39
C PHE A 77 4.99 6.22 4.42
N ASN A 78 5.97 6.42 3.55
CA ASN A 78 6.56 7.73 3.31
C ASN A 78 5.92 8.34 2.05
N ALA A 79 4.86 9.12 2.24
CA ALA A 79 4.07 9.74 1.17
C ALA A 79 3.60 11.15 1.58
N ASN A 80 3.05 11.91 0.63
CA ASN A 80 2.46 13.21 0.92
C ASN A 80 1.16 13.05 1.74
N ALA A 81 0.80 14.02 2.58
CA ALA A 81 -0.38 13.99 3.47
C ALA A 81 -1.69 13.67 2.73
N GLN A 82 -1.82 14.12 1.48
CA GLN A 82 -2.98 13.79 0.63
C GLN A 82 -3.05 12.29 0.30
N ILE A 83 -1.92 11.67 -0.04
CA ILE A 83 -1.84 10.23 -0.33
C ILE A 83 -2.01 9.42 0.97
N ILE A 84 -1.47 9.91 2.09
CA ILE A 84 -1.66 9.28 3.41
C ILE A 84 -3.16 9.22 3.74
N GLY A 85 -3.91 10.31 3.54
CA GLY A 85 -5.36 10.31 3.77
C GLY A 85 -6.12 9.30 2.89
N GLU A 86 -5.75 9.16 1.62
CA GLU A 86 -6.33 8.16 0.72
C GLU A 86 -5.95 6.72 1.13
N ILE A 87 -4.72 6.51 1.62
CA ILE A 87 -4.27 5.23 2.16
C ILE A 87 -5.09 4.88 3.40
N GLU A 88 -5.26 5.81 4.33
CA GLU A 88 -6.08 5.60 5.54
C GLU A 88 -7.53 5.24 5.18
N LEU A 89 -8.11 5.93 4.19
CA LEU A 89 -9.44 5.60 3.67
C LEU A 89 -9.47 4.17 3.12
N GLY A 90 -8.48 3.82 2.28
CA GLY A 90 -8.36 2.48 1.69
C GLY A 90 -8.15 1.37 2.73
N ILE A 91 -7.40 1.62 3.80
CA ILE A 91 -7.24 0.69 4.95
C ILE A 91 -8.59 0.45 5.61
N LYS A 92 -9.32 1.54 5.90
CA LYS A 92 -10.63 1.48 6.55
C LYS A 92 -11.63 0.70 5.71
N GLU A 93 -11.67 0.96 4.40
CA GLU A 93 -12.50 0.20 3.46
C GLU A 93 -12.09 -1.27 3.37
N ALA A 94 -10.78 -1.58 3.40
CA ALA A 94 -10.28 -2.96 3.40
C ALA A 94 -10.67 -3.76 4.64
N LEU A 95 -10.70 -3.10 5.80
CA LEU A 95 -11.14 -3.66 7.08
C LEU A 95 -12.66 -3.79 7.16
N MET A 96 -13.41 -2.86 6.54
CA MET A 96 -14.87 -2.86 6.52
C MET A 96 -15.47 -3.78 5.46
N ALA A 97 -14.74 -4.13 4.41
CA ALA A 97 -15.13 -5.13 3.42
C ALA A 97 -15.05 -6.55 4.02
N CYS A 98 -15.97 -6.82 4.95
CA CYS A 98 -16.29 -8.11 5.56
C CYS A 98 -17.20 -8.92 4.62
#